data_AF-A0A931VXZ7-F1
#
_entry.id   AF-A0A931VXZ7-F1
#
_cell.length_a   1.000
_cell.length_b   1.000
_cell.length_c   1.000
_cell.angle_alpha   90.00
_cell.angle_beta   90.00
_cell.angle_gamma   90.00
#
_symmetry.space_group_name_H-M   'P 1'
#
loop_
_entity.id
_entity.type
_entity.pdbx_description
1 polymer ?
#
loop_
_entity_poly.entity_id
_entity_poly.type
_entity_poly.pdbx_seq_one_letter_code
_entity_poly.pdbx_strand_id
1 'polypeptide(L)' 'MLAWLETHEHITITRGGKHNYSVKHTFAERPFLVPFKHGVVNKHIVKDLMKHLVAWEVCSKEEFDERIN' A
#
# COMPACT_ATOMS: atom_id res chain seq x y z
N MET A 1 -0.65 8.44 -3.53
CA MET A 1 -0.28 7.10 -3.03
C MET A 1 -1.06 5.94 -3.68
N LEU A 2 -2.33 5.67 -3.36
CA LEU A 2 -3.00 4.43 -3.84
C LEU A 2 -3.11 4.33 -5.37
N ALA A 3 -3.52 5.39 -6.05
CA ALA A 3 -3.58 5.43 -7.51
C ALA A 3 -2.22 5.19 -8.20
N TRP A 4 -1.10 5.50 -7.52
CA TRP A 4 0.25 5.21 -8.02
C TRP A 4 0.61 3.73 -7.79
N LEU A 5 0.20 3.15 -6.68
CA LEU A 5 0.39 1.72 -6.44
C LEU A 5 -0.41 0.87 -7.45
N GLU A 6 -1.57 1.34 -7.91
CA GLU A 6 -2.36 0.67 -8.97
C GLU A 6 -1.67 0.66 -10.34
N THR A 7 -0.63 1.48 -10.57
CA THR A 7 0.12 1.44 -11.85
C THR A 7 1.14 0.32 -11.92
N HIS A 8 1.36 -0.42 -10.83
CA HIS A 8 2.32 -1.52 -10.79
C HIS A 8 1.64 -2.84 -11.15
N GLU A 9 2.17 -3.53 -12.17
CA GLU A 9 1.57 -4.73 -12.75
C GLU A 9 1.33 -5.87 -11.75
N HIS A 10 2.11 -5.92 -10.67
CA HIS A 10 2.03 -6.97 -9.65
C HIS A 10 1.31 -6.54 -8.38
N ILE A 11 0.68 -5.35 -8.37
CA ILE A 11 -0.08 -4.85 -7.24
C ILE A 11 -1.56 -4.79 -7.58
N THR A 12 -2.37 -5.40 -6.74
CA THR A 12 -3.81 -5.28 -6.76
C THR A 12 -4.26 -4.53 -5.51
N ILE A 13 -4.98 -3.43 -5.70
CA ILE A 13 -5.64 -2.72 -4.61
C ILE A 13 -7.12 -3.02 -4.69
N THR A 14 -7.68 -3.54 -3.60
CA THR A 14 -9.11 -3.78 -3.48
C THR A 14 -9.67 -3.04 -2.28
N ARG A 15 -10.91 -2.57 -2.40
CA ARG A 15 -11.62 -1.93 -1.30
C ARG A 15 -12.36 -3.00 -0.50
N GLY A 16 -11.82 -3.39 0.65
CA GLY A 16 -12.42 -4.42 1.51
C GLY A 16 -13.51 -3.91 2.47
N GLY A 17 -14.06 -2.72 2.22
CA GLY A 17 -15.19 -2.15 2.99
C GLY A 17 -15.23 -0.62 3.02
N LYS A 18 -15.96 -0.06 3.99
CA LYS A 18 -16.11 1.40 4.13
C LYS A 18 -14.80 2.10 4.50
N HIS A 19 -13.94 1.44 5.27
CA HIS A 19 -12.80 2.02 5.98
C HIS A 19 -11.49 1.23 5.82
N ASN A 20 -11.36 0.39 4.80
CA ASN A 20 -10.11 -0.33 4.54
C ASN A 20 -9.84 -0.50 3.05
N TYR A 21 -8.55 -0.45 2.70
CA TYR A 21 -8.02 -0.97 1.46
C TYR A 21 -7.23 -2.24 1.74
N SER A 22 -7.14 -3.11 0.74
CA SER A 22 -6.36 -4.32 0.75
C SER A 22 -5.39 -4.23 -0.42
N VAL A 23 -4.09 -4.17 -0.11
CA VAL A 23 -3.00 -4.11 -1.08
C VAL A 23 -2.38 -5.49 -1.15
N LYS A 24 -2.48 -6.14 -2.30
CA LYS A 24 -1.94 -7.48 -2.52
C LYS A 24 -0.88 -7.45 -3.62
N HIS A 25 0.27 -8.04 -3.34
CA HIS A 25 1.23 -8.37 -4.38
C HIS A 25 0.92 -9.76 -4.98
N THR A 26 1.13 -9.95 -6.29
CA THR A 26 0.82 -11.21 -7.00
C THR A 26 1.41 -12.44 -6.31
N PHE A 27 2.63 -12.32 -5.78
CA PHE A 27 3.35 -13.42 -5.12
C PHE A 27 3.16 -13.46 -3.60
N ALA A 28 2.40 -12.53 -3.02
CA ALA A 28 2.16 -12.53 -1.58
C ALA A 28 1.01 -13.48 -1.20
N GLU A 29 1.27 -14.36 -0.22
CA GLU A 29 0.27 -15.28 0.33
C GLU A 29 -0.93 -14.54 0.95
N ARG A 30 -0.68 -13.37 1.55
CA ARG A 30 -1.69 -12.57 2.23
C ARG A 30 -1.65 -11.12 1.76
N PRO A 31 -2.82 -10.48 1.58
CA PRO A 31 -2.86 -9.05 1.33
C PRO A 31 -2.47 -8.26 2.58
N PHE A 32 -1.86 -7.10 2.38
CA PHE A 32 -1.66 -6.11 3.42
C PHE A 32 -2.92 -5.24 3.55
N LEU A 33 -3.44 -5.11 4.76
CA LEU A 33 -4.62 -4.28 5.02
C LEU A 33 -4.20 -2.87 5.41
N VAL A 34 -4.77 -1.89 4.73
CA VAL A 34 -4.58 -0.46 4.97
C VAL A 34 -5.88 0.11 5.55
N PRO A 35 -6.09 -0.01 6.87
CA PRO A 35 -7.23 0.63 7.52
C PRO A 35 -7.07 2.15 7.51
N PHE A 36 -8.18 2.87 7.33
CA PHE A 36 -8.23 4.32 7.40
C PHE A 36 -9.48 4.77 8.16
N LYS A 37 -9.37 5.90 8.87
CA LYS A 37 -10.50 6.51 9.59
C LYS A 37 -10.68 7.93 9.08
N HIS A 38 -11.92 8.30 8.73
CA HIS A 38 -12.22 9.61 8.12
C HIS A 38 -11.36 9.92 6.88
N GLY A 39 -11.01 8.90 6.09
CA GLY A 39 -10.17 9.05 4.90
C GLY A 39 -8.66 9.19 5.19
N VAL A 40 -8.24 9.13 6.46
CA VAL A 40 -6.84 9.26 6.87
C VAL A 40 -6.26 7.92 7.29
N VAL A 41 -5.10 7.57 6.72
CA VAL A 41 -4.31 6.39 7.09
C VAL A 41 -3.31 6.79 8.18
N ASN A 42 -3.16 5.95 9.21
CA ASN A 42 -2.18 6.21 10.27
C ASN A 42 -0.75 6.11 9.72
N LYS A 43 0.14 7.04 10.08
CA LYS A 43 1.56 7.04 9.68
C LYS A 43 2.29 5.72 9.93
N HIS A 44 1.93 4.97 10.98
CA HIS A 44 2.53 3.66 11.26
C HIS A 44 2.11 2.62 10.20
N ILE A 45 0.84 2.65 9.78
CA ILE A 45 0.33 1.79 8.70
C ILE A 45 0.99 2.16 7.37
N VAL A 46 1.17 3.45 7.08
CA VAL A 46 1.90 3.91 5.88
C VAL A 46 3.35 3.40 5.90
N LYS A 47 4.02 3.49 7.06
CA LYS A 47 5.39 3.02 7.22
C LYS A 47 5.52 1.50 7.08
N ASP A 48 4.57 0.73 7.60
CA ASP A 48 4.59 -0.72 7.40
C ASP A 48 4.24 -1.12 5.97
N LEU A 49 3.27 -0.45 5.33
CA LEU A 49 2.99 -0.63 3.91
C LEU A 49 4.25 -0.40 3.05
N MET A 50 4.98 0.69 3.31
CA MET A 50 6.24 0.99 2.63
C MET A 50 7.26 -0.16 2.78
N LYS A 51 7.46 -0.69 3.99
CA LYS A 51 8.39 -1.81 4.20
C LYS A 51 7.97 -3.04 3.39
N HIS A 52 6.68 -3.35 3.31
CA HIS A 52 6.18 -4.45 2.50
C HIS A 52 6.42 -4.23 1.02
N LEU A 53 6.19 -3.02 0.50
CA LEU A 53 6.42 -2.69 -0.90
C LEU A 53 7.90 -2.76 -1.29
N VAL A 54 8.78 -2.27 -0.41
CA VAL A 54 10.24 -2.39 -0.60
C VAL A 54 10.67 -3.86 -0.53
N ALA A 55 10.13 -4.64 0.39
CA ALA A 55 10.42 -6.07 0.51
C ALA A 55 9.88 -6.89 -0.68
N TRP A 56 8.84 -6.40 -1.37
CA TRP A 56 8.32 -6.98 -2.60
C TRP A 56 9.01 -6.43 -3.85
N GLU A 57 10.05 -5.61 -3.70
CA GLU A 57 10.78 -4.98 -4.80
C GLU A 57 9.88 -4.15 -5.73
N VAL A 58 8.78 -3.62 -5.19
CA VAL A 58 7.79 -2.80 -5.93
C VAL A 58 8.32 -1.38 -6.13
N CYS A 59 8.99 -0.83 -5.12
CA CYS A 59 9.60 0.49 -5.16
C CYS A 59 10.70 0.62 -4.10
N SER A 60 11.58 1.60 -4.26
CA SER A 60 12.49 2.00 -3.19
C SER A 60 11.77 2.82 -2.10
N LYS A 61 12.45 2.99 -0.97
CA LYS A 61 11.96 3.87 0.11
C LYS A 61 11.85 5.33 -0.37
N GLU A 62 12.83 5.80 -1.13
CA GLU A 62 12.90 7.18 -1.62
C GLU A 62 11.73 7.48 -2.56
N GLU A 63 11.48 6.59 -3.53
CA GLU A 63 10.34 6.71 -4.45
C GLU A 63 9.01 6.68 -3.72
N PHE A 64 8.88 5.88 -2.65
CA PHE A 64 7.66 5.87 -1.86
C PHE A 64 7.47 7.18 -1.09
N ASP A 65 8.52 7.69 -0.46
CA ASP A 65 8.50 8.94 0.32
C ASP A 65 8.15 10.15 -0.57
N GLU A 66 8.60 10.19 -1.83
CA GLU A 66 8.20 11.22 -2.81
C GLU A 66 6.70 11.21 -3.17
N ARG A 67 6.02 10.08 -2.99
CA ARG A 67 4.62 9.87 -3.40
C ARG A 67 3.60 10.02 -2.27
N ILE A 68 4.08 10.12 -1.03
CA ILE A 68 3.26 10.37 0.16
C ILE A 68 3.35 11.80 0.67
N ASN A 69 4.36 12.57 0.23
CA ASN A 69 4.42 14.03 0.37
C ASN A 69 3.40 14.72 -0.54
#